data_AF-A0A0D7WER3-F1
#
_entry.id   AF-A0A0D7WER3-F1
#
_cell.length_a   1.000
_cell.length_b   1.000
_cell.length_c   1.000
_cell.angle_alpha   90.00
_cell.angle_beta   90.00
_cell.angle_gamma   90.00
#
_symmetry.space_group_name_H-M   'P 1'
#
loop_
_entity.id
_entity.type
_entity.pdbx_description
1 polymer ?
#
loop_
_entity_poly.entity_id
_entity_poly.type
_entity_poly.pdbx_seq_one_letter_code
_entity_poly.pdbx_strand_id
1 'polypeptide(L)'
;MRNLFTTLFLSATIAAIAQDVNLTDVFSDGGPTRLDNTSLSFTRNFSATPSTFSVFNYYPEESIYHASITYDNGQNDEGYVMRIGKGAQIYSFRNSVHGEIVPPQHRTNIASNGLHHTPFVDDVFQMVAASSRHTGTAPDIIHQAGSYVRLPEQVDENNHPFYSPLIAEHFDADDKSFTTVNWGQQPNTDKNLTLGYTADLMFYTRHKNIGNGVIQVDNILHNFGQQDFTFLDVPWGGVRHSSMPYLFVSNEDNSYSLQTPASFPVKEISIASTGGWIAYSSSQDGNGPSMGLVFTRDQSAGPGVIRWGEAIANDRDFYVLELIRFPQGNLSGGKSMQFRTFMVLGSSVDDVKSKILDSGLEGEAFITANNNTKDQTTDIHYQVTSSGSKFEVSETTQANSDLTLEATPFQNSLPVCLIEGADGTNRITTDLYTYSSFPYDRTALSWKLLGYSEQAVNFDVLGISEQVINKTDFKVYPNPVESIITIQGFANLTVVDLYDINGRILLSKIISNESETIDLSHLKSGTYYLKTNSGAKQLIVKK
;
A
#
# COMPACT_ATOMS: atom_id res chain seq x y z
N MET A 1 18.93 49.03 -20.98
CA MET A 1 19.78 47.83 -20.89
C MET A 1 19.50 47.15 -19.55
N ARG A 2 18.63 46.15 -19.56
CA ARG A 2 18.35 45.29 -18.41
C ARG A 2 18.35 43.87 -18.98
N ASN A 3 19.45 43.15 -18.77
CA ASN A 3 19.63 41.80 -19.29
C ASN A 3 18.77 40.83 -18.48
N LEU A 4 17.92 40.09 -19.19
CA LEU A 4 17.11 39.00 -18.68
C LEU A 4 18.02 37.75 -18.60
N PHE A 5 18.24 37.24 -17.40
CA PHE A 5 18.77 35.88 -17.22
C PHE A 5 17.68 34.90 -17.66
N THR A 6 17.93 34.18 -18.75
CA THR A 6 17.17 33.00 -19.15
C THR A 6 18.18 31.86 -19.16
N THR A 7 18.14 30.99 -18.17
CA THR A 7 18.96 29.77 -18.15
C THR A 7 18.18 28.63 -17.51
N LEU A 8 17.92 27.64 -18.36
CA LEU A 8 17.78 26.20 -18.13
C LEU A 8 16.86 25.72 -16.99
N PHE A 9 15.64 25.31 -17.39
CA PHE A 9 14.78 24.38 -16.63
C PHE A 9 14.44 23.11 -17.45
N LEU A 10 15.18 22.81 -18.52
CA LEU A 10 14.77 21.78 -19.49
C LEU A 10 15.40 20.38 -19.29
N SER A 11 16.32 20.20 -18.34
CA SER A 11 16.99 18.90 -18.13
C SER A 11 16.49 18.10 -16.93
N ALA A 12 15.81 18.73 -15.97
CA ALA A 12 15.31 18.04 -14.76
C ALA A 12 13.99 17.28 -14.99
N THR A 13 13.21 17.65 -16.02
CA THR A 13 11.89 17.06 -16.28
C THR A 13 11.93 15.71 -16.95
N ILE A 14 12.94 15.39 -17.78
CA ILE A 14 12.99 14.09 -18.49
C ILE A 14 13.45 12.97 -17.53
N ALA A 15 14.42 13.25 -16.64
CA ALA A 15 14.93 12.25 -15.69
C ALA A 15 13.90 11.92 -14.58
N ALA A 16 13.13 12.90 -14.10
CA ALA A 16 12.08 12.67 -13.11
C ALA A 16 10.88 11.87 -13.68
N ILE A 17 10.62 11.94 -14.99
CA ILE A 17 9.57 11.15 -15.66
C ILE A 17 10.03 9.71 -15.93
N ALA A 18 11.33 9.49 -16.20
CA ALA A 18 11.87 8.16 -16.48
C ALA A 18 11.97 7.27 -15.21
N GLN A 19 12.20 7.88 -14.05
CA GLN A 19 12.45 7.15 -12.80
C GLN A 19 11.27 6.26 -12.38
N ASP A 20 10.06 6.80 -12.43
CA ASP A 20 8.90 6.04 -11.95
C ASP A 20 8.45 4.98 -12.96
N VAL A 21 8.89 5.03 -14.23
CA VAL A 21 8.55 4.02 -15.25
C VAL A 21 9.03 2.65 -14.80
N ASN A 22 10.33 2.52 -14.51
CA ASN A 22 10.91 1.23 -14.10
C ASN A 22 10.33 0.77 -12.75
N LEU A 23 10.13 1.69 -11.81
CA LEU A 23 9.56 1.38 -10.49
C LEU A 23 8.11 0.90 -10.56
N THR A 24 7.38 1.20 -11.64
CA THR A 24 5.97 0.85 -11.82
C THR A 24 5.74 -0.24 -12.88
N ASP A 25 6.77 -0.66 -13.60
CA ASP A 25 6.73 -1.75 -14.59
C ASP A 25 6.79 -3.13 -13.90
N VAL A 26 5.79 -3.41 -13.06
CA VAL A 26 5.72 -4.63 -12.22
C VAL A 26 4.76 -5.70 -12.76
N PHE A 27 3.98 -5.36 -13.78
CA PHE A 27 2.91 -6.20 -14.32
C PHE A 27 3.27 -6.64 -15.74
N SER A 28 3.97 -7.77 -15.83
CA SER A 28 4.51 -8.32 -17.08
C SER A 28 3.44 -8.82 -18.07
N ASP A 29 2.27 -9.20 -17.55
CA ASP A 29 1.12 -9.54 -18.37
C ASP A 29 0.31 -8.27 -18.70
N GLY A 30 0.12 -8.00 -19.99
CA GLY A 30 -0.62 -6.83 -20.48
C GLY A 30 -2.14 -6.92 -20.34
N GLY A 31 -2.70 -8.10 -20.08
CA GLY A 31 -4.14 -8.34 -20.06
C GLY A 31 -4.76 -8.58 -21.44
N PRO A 32 -6.10 -8.58 -21.52
CA PRO A 32 -6.80 -8.81 -22.76
C PRO A 32 -6.46 -7.72 -23.78
N THR A 33 -6.73 -8.05 -25.04
CA THR A 33 -6.60 -7.09 -26.13
C THR A 33 -7.55 -5.92 -25.91
N ARG A 34 -7.09 -4.70 -26.24
CA ARG A 34 -7.94 -3.50 -26.16
C ARG A 34 -9.21 -3.69 -27.01
N LEU A 35 -10.33 -3.31 -26.44
CA LEU A 35 -11.64 -3.34 -27.09
C LEU A 35 -11.87 -2.09 -27.96
N ASP A 36 -11.17 -1.00 -27.67
CA ASP A 36 -11.16 0.20 -28.51
C ASP A 36 -9.86 1.01 -28.43
N ASN A 37 -9.77 2.03 -29.30
CA ASN A 37 -8.63 2.94 -29.38
C ASN A 37 -8.91 4.36 -28.84
N THR A 38 -10.03 4.59 -28.15
CA THR A 38 -10.40 5.89 -27.56
C THR A 38 -9.34 6.37 -26.56
N SER A 39 -8.88 7.62 -26.71
CA SER A 39 -7.84 8.19 -25.84
C SER A 39 -8.36 8.39 -24.41
N LEU A 40 -7.47 8.21 -23.42
CA LEU A 40 -7.71 8.65 -22.05
C LEU A 40 -7.28 10.09 -21.85
N SER A 41 -8.06 10.85 -21.08
CA SER A 41 -7.62 12.12 -20.51
C SER A 41 -7.14 11.90 -19.08
N PHE A 42 -5.92 12.32 -18.78
CA PHE A 42 -5.33 12.26 -17.44
C PHE A 42 -4.98 13.67 -16.97
N THR A 43 -5.32 14.02 -15.74
CA THR A 43 -4.99 15.32 -15.16
C THR A 43 -4.71 15.25 -13.67
N ARG A 44 -3.70 16.01 -13.22
CA ARG A 44 -3.44 16.31 -11.80
C ARG A 44 -3.93 17.69 -11.39
N ASN A 45 -4.46 18.46 -12.33
CA ASN A 45 -5.07 19.75 -12.02
C ASN A 45 -6.43 19.48 -11.37
N PHE A 46 -6.52 19.84 -10.10
CA PHE A 46 -7.76 19.71 -9.34
C PHE A 46 -8.88 20.52 -9.98
N SER A 47 -10.06 19.90 -10.03
CA SER A 47 -11.33 20.55 -10.29
C SER A 47 -12.38 19.89 -9.41
N ALA A 48 -13.24 20.69 -8.77
CA ALA A 48 -14.26 20.15 -7.89
C ALA A 48 -15.17 19.16 -8.63
N THR A 49 -15.42 18.00 -8.03
CA THR A 49 -16.43 17.06 -8.52
C THR A 49 -17.81 17.67 -8.32
N PRO A 50 -18.80 17.39 -9.20
CA PRO A 50 -20.19 17.76 -8.93
C PRO A 50 -20.84 16.83 -7.88
N SER A 51 -20.15 15.78 -7.43
CA SER A 51 -20.61 14.95 -6.30
C SER A 51 -20.49 15.70 -4.98
N THR A 52 -21.53 15.64 -4.15
CA THR A 52 -21.49 16.25 -2.81
C THR A 52 -21.22 15.19 -1.77
N PHE A 53 -20.07 15.27 -1.10
CA PHE A 53 -19.77 14.49 0.09
C PHE A 53 -19.76 15.40 1.32
N SER A 54 -20.46 15.02 2.39
CA SER A 54 -20.56 15.84 3.61
C SER A 54 -19.20 16.08 4.27
N VAL A 55 -18.27 15.13 4.11
CA VAL A 55 -16.89 15.23 4.57
C VAL A 55 -16.15 16.44 3.98
N PHE A 56 -16.57 16.94 2.81
CA PHE A 56 -15.98 18.14 2.19
C PHE A 56 -16.18 19.42 2.99
N ASN A 57 -17.12 19.44 3.94
CA ASN A 57 -17.28 20.55 4.87
C ASN A 57 -16.15 20.63 5.91
N TYR A 58 -15.37 19.55 6.07
CA TYR A 58 -14.29 19.43 7.05
C TYR A 58 -12.93 19.27 6.38
N TYR A 59 -12.88 18.49 5.30
CA TYR A 59 -11.69 18.24 4.51
C TYR A 59 -12.02 18.53 3.04
N PRO A 60 -11.57 19.66 2.47
CA PRO A 60 -11.91 20.01 1.09
C PRO A 60 -11.46 18.91 0.13
N GLU A 61 -12.15 18.72 -1.00
CA GLU A 61 -11.80 17.65 -1.94
C GLU A 61 -10.34 17.68 -2.40
N GLU A 62 -9.76 18.88 -2.56
CA GLU A 62 -8.35 19.07 -2.88
C GLU A 62 -7.40 18.37 -1.89
N SER A 63 -7.83 18.16 -0.65
CA SER A 63 -7.05 17.43 0.36
C SER A 63 -6.88 15.95 0.02
N ILE A 64 -7.81 15.33 -0.71
CA ILE A 64 -7.76 13.93 -1.14
C ILE A 64 -7.38 13.77 -2.61
N TYR A 65 -7.68 14.75 -3.47
CA TYR A 65 -7.43 14.66 -4.91
C TYR A 65 -5.95 14.41 -5.23
N HIS A 66 -5.68 13.40 -6.05
CA HIS A 66 -4.36 13.14 -6.60
C HIS A 66 -4.36 13.20 -8.14
N ALA A 67 -5.26 12.44 -8.77
CA ALA A 67 -5.40 12.44 -10.22
C ALA A 67 -6.83 12.10 -10.66
N SER A 68 -7.17 12.49 -11.89
CA SER A 68 -8.40 12.12 -12.58
C SER A 68 -8.09 11.45 -13.90
N ILE A 69 -8.72 10.30 -14.14
CA ILE A 69 -8.70 9.55 -15.39
C ILE A 69 -10.10 9.64 -15.99
N THR A 70 -10.20 10.17 -17.20
CA THR A 70 -11.45 10.30 -17.93
C THR A 70 -11.38 9.49 -19.23
N TYR A 71 -12.40 8.66 -19.42
CA TYR A 71 -12.64 7.89 -20.62
C TYR A 71 -14.00 8.29 -21.20
N ASP A 72 -14.04 8.65 -22.47
CA ASP A 72 -15.27 9.03 -23.17
C ASP A 72 -15.21 8.53 -24.62
N ASN A 73 -15.94 7.46 -24.89
CA ASN A 73 -16.10 6.88 -26.22
C ASN A 73 -17.41 7.29 -26.90
N GLY A 74 -18.13 8.27 -26.35
CA GLY A 74 -19.44 8.70 -26.81
C GLY A 74 -20.62 7.83 -26.35
N GLN A 75 -20.38 6.73 -25.62
CA GLN A 75 -21.42 5.94 -24.97
C GLN A 75 -21.50 6.32 -23.48
N ASN A 76 -22.65 6.85 -23.07
CA ASN A 76 -22.80 7.44 -21.73
C ASN A 76 -22.72 6.41 -20.59
N ASP A 77 -23.04 5.15 -20.87
CA ASP A 77 -23.01 4.02 -19.94
C ASP A 77 -21.64 3.32 -19.89
N GLU A 78 -20.70 3.69 -20.75
CA GLU A 78 -19.34 3.11 -20.80
C GLU A 78 -18.26 4.13 -20.42
N GLY A 79 -18.47 5.40 -20.78
CA GLY A 79 -17.62 6.51 -20.38
C GLY A 79 -17.55 6.66 -18.86
N TYR A 80 -16.45 7.17 -18.34
CA TYR A 80 -16.28 7.39 -16.91
C TYR A 80 -15.29 8.50 -16.56
N VAL A 81 -15.47 9.06 -15.37
CA VAL A 81 -14.48 9.86 -14.65
C VAL A 81 -14.15 9.12 -13.37
N MET A 82 -12.92 8.60 -13.29
CA MET A 82 -12.36 7.96 -12.10
C MET A 82 -11.37 8.90 -11.45
N ARG A 83 -11.52 9.14 -10.14
CA ARG A 83 -10.59 9.96 -9.36
C ARG A 83 -9.83 9.12 -8.36
N ILE A 84 -8.51 9.23 -8.42
CA ILE A 84 -7.57 8.57 -7.54
C ILE A 84 -7.18 9.52 -6.42
N GLY A 85 -7.20 9.01 -5.19
CA GLY A 85 -6.87 9.74 -3.99
C GLY A 85 -5.38 9.69 -3.66
N LYS A 86 -4.92 10.52 -2.73
CA LYS A 86 -3.52 10.55 -2.28
C LYS A 86 -3.03 9.25 -1.63
N GLY A 87 -3.94 8.37 -1.20
CA GLY A 87 -3.65 7.00 -0.76
C GLY A 87 -3.81 5.94 -1.86
N ALA A 88 -3.84 6.35 -3.13
CA ALA A 88 -4.08 5.51 -4.31
C ALA A 88 -5.44 4.79 -4.39
N GLN A 89 -6.38 5.11 -3.50
CA GLN A 89 -7.74 4.60 -3.52
C GLN A 89 -8.61 5.29 -4.59
N ILE A 90 -9.60 4.58 -5.14
CA ILE A 90 -10.63 5.24 -5.95
C ILE A 90 -11.65 5.86 -5.00
N TYR A 91 -11.64 7.19 -4.92
CA TYR A 91 -12.50 7.95 -3.99
C TYR A 91 -13.72 8.58 -4.67
N SER A 92 -13.74 8.60 -6.01
CA SER A 92 -14.90 8.97 -6.83
C SER A 92 -14.84 8.24 -8.16
N PHE A 93 -15.97 7.73 -8.62
CA PHE A 93 -16.10 7.02 -9.89
C PHE A 93 -17.50 7.25 -10.46
N ARG A 94 -17.59 7.91 -11.62
CA ARG A 94 -18.87 8.44 -12.07
C ARG A 94 -19.01 8.60 -13.57
N ASN A 95 -20.24 8.61 -14.05
CA ASN A 95 -20.64 9.12 -15.36
C ASN A 95 -22.06 9.70 -15.32
N SER A 96 -22.58 10.15 -16.47
CA SER A 96 -23.89 10.80 -16.58
C SER A 96 -25.06 9.84 -16.34
N VAL A 97 -24.86 8.54 -16.56
CA VAL A 97 -25.90 7.50 -16.50
C VAL A 97 -25.93 6.81 -15.14
N HIS A 98 -24.77 6.47 -14.58
CA HIS A 98 -24.60 5.77 -13.31
C HIS A 98 -24.59 6.72 -12.12
N GLY A 99 -24.40 8.02 -12.34
CA GLY A 99 -24.18 8.98 -11.26
C GLY A 99 -22.85 8.75 -10.55
N GLU A 100 -22.79 9.03 -9.25
CA GLU A 100 -21.63 8.69 -8.40
C GLU A 100 -21.77 7.26 -7.89
N ILE A 101 -20.80 6.42 -8.25
CA ILE A 101 -20.73 5.00 -7.87
C ILE A 101 -20.08 4.84 -6.50
N VAL A 102 -19.10 5.68 -6.15
CA VAL A 102 -18.45 5.57 -4.84
C VAL A 102 -19.41 6.08 -3.75
N PRO A 103 -19.59 5.33 -2.64
CA PRO A 103 -20.45 5.76 -1.55
C PRO A 103 -20.03 7.13 -1.00
N PRO A 104 -20.98 7.92 -0.46
CA PRO A 104 -20.60 9.09 0.29
C PRO A 104 -19.85 8.67 1.55
N GLN A 105 -18.77 9.38 1.87
CA GLN A 105 -17.97 9.12 3.06
C GLN A 105 -18.84 9.29 4.30
N HIS A 106 -19.21 8.17 4.91
CA HIS A 106 -20.07 8.14 6.07
C HIS A 106 -19.24 8.26 7.33
N ARG A 107 -19.64 9.21 8.19
CA ARG A 107 -19.70 9.09 9.66
C ARG A 107 -20.08 10.44 10.26
N THR A 108 -21.14 10.44 11.07
CA THR A 108 -21.49 11.50 12.03
C THR A 108 -20.68 11.40 13.33
N ASN A 109 -19.83 10.38 13.46
CA ASN A 109 -18.91 10.19 14.57
C ASN A 109 -17.70 11.10 14.41
N ILE A 110 -17.90 12.35 14.83
CA ILE A 110 -16.83 13.28 15.11
C ILE A 110 -16.09 12.76 16.36
N ALA A 111 -14.76 12.64 16.30
CA ALA A 111 -13.93 12.31 17.45
C ALA A 111 -14.19 13.29 18.59
N SER A 112 -13.83 12.91 19.81
CA SER A 112 -13.91 13.82 20.97
C SER A 112 -13.12 15.12 20.77
N ASN A 113 -12.20 15.15 19.79
CA ASN A 113 -11.41 16.31 19.40
C ASN A 113 -12.02 17.14 18.24
N GLY A 114 -13.20 16.79 17.71
CA GLY A 114 -13.85 17.53 16.63
C GLY A 114 -13.54 17.05 15.20
N LEU A 115 -12.77 15.97 15.01
CA LEU A 115 -12.34 15.48 13.68
C LEU A 115 -13.20 14.34 13.13
N HIS A 116 -13.36 14.24 11.81
CA HIS A 116 -14.04 13.10 11.17
C HIS A 116 -13.12 11.89 11.10
N HIS A 117 -13.58 10.72 11.57
CA HIS A 117 -12.69 9.58 11.80
C HIS A 117 -12.06 8.93 10.57
N THR A 118 -12.75 8.81 9.44
CA THR A 118 -12.29 7.94 8.32
C THR A 118 -12.51 8.58 6.94
N PRO A 119 -12.04 9.81 6.73
CA PRO A 119 -12.31 10.54 5.49
C PRO A 119 -11.63 9.83 4.31
N PHE A 120 -12.41 9.29 3.37
CA PHE A 120 -11.89 8.60 2.18
C PHE A 120 -11.00 7.38 2.46
N VAL A 121 -11.26 6.66 3.56
CA VAL A 121 -10.53 5.43 3.91
C VAL A 121 -11.43 4.20 3.90
N ASP A 122 -12.62 4.20 4.51
CA ASP A 122 -13.46 2.99 4.59
C ASP A 122 -14.47 2.88 3.44
N ASP A 123 -14.96 4.00 2.90
CA ASP A 123 -16.05 4.03 1.91
C ASP A 123 -15.49 4.30 0.49
N VAL A 124 -14.50 3.52 0.08
CA VAL A 124 -13.72 3.68 -1.16
C VAL A 124 -13.39 2.31 -1.76
N PHE A 125 -12.91 2.25 -3.00
CA PHE A 125 -12.28 1.02 -3.51
C PHE A 125 -10.78 1.04 -3.20
N GLN A 126 -10.30 -0.05 -2.59
CA GLN A 126 -8.90 -0.22 -2.19
C GLN A 126 -8.57 -1.69 -1.93
N MET A 127 -7.30 -2.00 -1.67
CA MET A 127 -6.88 -3.23 -1.02
C MET A 127 -6.82 -3.11 0.51
N VAL A 128 -7.11 -4.21 1.19
CA VAL A 128 -6.91 -4.36 2.64
C VAL A 128 -6.24 -5.69 2.94
N ALA A 129 -5.29 -5.72 3.86
CA ALA A 129 -4.68 -6.96 4.33
C ALA A 129 -4.78 -7.06 5.84
N ALA A 130 -5.12 -8.26 6.35
CA ALA A 130 -5.19 -8.52 7.78
C ALA A 130 -4.40 -9.77 8.18
N SER A 131 -3.67 -9.66 9.29
CA SER A 131 -3.00 -10.79 9.93
C SER A 131 -4.00 -11.67 10.68
N SER A 132 -3.58 -12.90 10.99
CA SER A 132 -4.35 -13.75 11.89
C SER A 132 -4.49 -13.09 13.26
N ARG A 133 -5.66 -13.21 13.90
CA ARG A 133 -5.82 -12.74 15.29
C ARG A 133 -4.81 -13.44 16.20
N HIS A 134 -3.91 -12.69 16.82
CA HIS A 134 -3.17 -13.16 17.97
C HIS A 134 -4.14 -13.23 19.16
N THR A 135 -4.06 -14.29 19.97
CA THR A 135 -5.00 -14.51 21.08
C THR A 135 -5.04 -13.30 22.02
N GLY A 136 -6.19 -12.63 22.12
CA GLY A 136 -6.39 -11.48 23.00
C GLY A 136 -6.11 -10.10 22.40
N THR A 137 -5.63 -9.99 21.15
CA THR A 137 -5.45 -8.71 20.45
C THR A 137 -6.28 -8.62 19.18
N ALA A 138 -6.52 -7.39 18.70
CA ALA A 138 -7.10 -7.17 17.38
C ALA A 138 -6.09 -7.62 16.30
N PRO A 139 -6.56 -8.14 15.15
CA PRO A 139 -5.67 -8.43 14.04
C PRO A 139 -4.98 -7.14 13.59
N ASP A 140 -3.74 -7.26 13.13
CA ASP A 140 -3.07 -6.17 12.43
C ASP A 140 -3.72 -6.02 11.05
N ILE A 141 -4.20 -4.84 10.73
CA ILE A 141 -4.89 -4.51 9.48
C ILE A 141 -4.12 -3.39 8.82
N ILE A 142 -3.79 -3.54 7.55
CA ILE A 142 -3.17 -2.49 6.74
C ILE A 142 -4.13 -2.14 5.60
N HIS A 143 -4.47 -0.86 5.50
CA HIS A 143 -5.26 -0.28 4.43
C HIS A 143 -4.33 0.32 3.38
N GLN A 144 -4.67 0.10 2.11
CA GLN A 144 -4.03 0.83 1.02
C GLN A 144 -4.33 2.33 1.14
N ALA A 145 -5.56 2.75 1.44
CA ALA A 145 -5.95 4.17 1.43
C ALA A 145 -5.28 5.02 2.52
N GLY A 146 -5.04 4.48 3.71
CA GLY A 146 -4.41 5.24 4.79
C GLY A 146 -4.97 4.99 6.19
N SER A 147 -4.72 5.96 7.06
CA SER A 147 -5.06 5.92 8.48
C SER A 147 -6.38 6.63 8.79
N TYR A 148 -6.99 6.28 9.91
CA TYR A 148 -8.09 7.05 10.48
C TYR A 148 -7.55 8.29 11.18
N VAL A 149 -8.37 9.35 11.23
CA VAL A 149 -8.10 10.59 11.94
C VAL A 149 -8.79 10.56 13.31
N ARG A 150 -8.03 10.19 14.34
CA ARG A 150 -8.42 10.08 15.75
C ARG A 150 -7.63 11.01 16.68
N LEU A 151 -6.46 11.44 16.24
CA LEU A 151 -5.53 12.29 16.96
C LEU A 151 -5.21 13.55 16.11
N PRO A 152 -4.97 14.72 16.74
CA PRO A 152 -4.61 15.95 16.01
C PRO A 152 -3.35 15.84 15.14
N GLU A 153 -2.44 14.93 15.48
CA GLU A 153 -1.18 14.72 14.78
C GLU A 153 -1.35 13.96 13.44
N GLN A 154 -2.52 13.35 13.21
CA GLN A 154 -2.84 12.58 11.99
C GLN A 154 -3.43 13.44 10.85
N VAL A 155 -3.44 14.76 11.03
CA VAL A 155 -3.68 15.73 9.95
C VAL A 155 -2.45 16.61 9.78
N ASP A 156 -2.31 17.30 8.66
CA ASP A 156 -1.26 18.31 8.42
C ASP A 156 -1.61 19.67 9.08
N GLU A 157 -0.78 20.70 8.88
CA GLU A 157 -1.03 22.06 9.39
C GLU A 157 -2.27 22.74 8.80
N ASN A 158 -2.77 22.27 7.66
CA ASN A 158 -3.98 22.73 6.99
C ASN A 158 -5.20 21.85 7.32
N ASN A 159 -5.08 20.96 8.30
CA ASN A 159 -6.10 20.00 8.71
C ASN A 159 -6.43 18.96 7.62
N HIS A 160 -5.51 18.68 6.69
CA HIS A 160 -5.69 17.59 5.72
C HIS A 160 -5.35 16.24 6.33
N PRO A 161 -6.18 15.20 6.13
CA PRO A 161 -5.90 13.84 6.62
C PRO A 161 -4.62 13.26 6.04
N PHE A 162 -3.89 12.51 6.87
CA PHE A 162 -2.78 11.68 6.41
C PHE A 162 -3.30 10.38 5.75
N TYR A 163 -3.00 10.24 4.46
CA TYR A 163 -3.24 9.04 3.67
C TYR A 163 -1.96 8.21 3.56
N SER A 164 -2.07 6.95 3.15
CA SER A 164 -0.89 6.13 2.83
C SER A 164 0.00 6.86 1.82
N PRO A 165 1.31 7.07 2.10
CA PRO A 165 2.16 7.80 1.18
C PRO A 165 2.22 7.13 -0.19
N LEU A 166 1.92 7.90 -1.24
CA LEU A 166 2.15 7.51 -2.62
C LEU A 166 3.61 7.83 -2.96
N ILE A 167 4.41 6.80 -3.19
CA ILE A 167 5.88 6.88 -3.20
C ILE A 167 6.52 6.70 -4.57
N ALA A 168 5.75 6.22 -5.56
CA ALA A 168 6.09 6.18 -6.99
C ALA A 168 4.83 6.07 -7.84
N GLU A 169 4.85 6.57 -9.07
CA GLU A 169 3.70 6.51 -9.97
C GLU A 169 4.01 6.79 -11.44
N HIS A 170 3.26 6.17 -12.34
CA HIS A 170 3.42 6.40 -13.76
C HIS A 170 2.09 6.37 -14.49
N PHE A 171 1.84 7.38 -15.33
CA PHE A 171 0.77 7.37 -16.32
C PHE A 171 1.37 7.03 -17.68
N ASP A 172 0.99 5.89 -18.22
CA ASP A 172 1.36 5.45 -19.56
C ASP A 172 0.20 5.74 -20.51
N ALA A 173 0.38 6.72 -21.39
CA ALA A 173 -0.62 7.13 -22.36
C ALA A 173 -0.84 6.09 -23.47
N ASP A 174 0.21 5.36 -23.86
CA ASP A 174 0.14 4.31 -24.88
C ASP A 174 -0.54 3.08 -24.29
N ASP A 175 -0.14 2.69 -23.08
CA ASP A 175 -0.80 1.60 -22.38
C ASP A 175 -2.21 1.97 -21.87
N LYS A 176 -2.54 3.26 -21.81
CA LYS A 176 -3.77 3.81 -21.23
C LYS A 176 -3.94 3.34 -19.78
N SER A 177 -2.87 3.43 -19.02
CA SER A 177 -2.80 2.92 -17.66
C SER A 177 -2.20 3.94 -16.70
N PHE A 178 -2.64 3.89 -15.46
CA PHE A 178 -2.07 4.65 -14.36
C PHE A 178 -1.70 3.70 -13.24
N THR A 179 -0.41 3.60 -12.95
CA THR A 179 0.15 2.76 -11.91
C THR A 179 0.60 3.62 -10.74
N THR A 180 0.23 3.22 -9.53
CA THR A 180 0.64 3.87 -8.28
C THR A 180 1.27 2.85 -7.35
N VAL A 181 2.28 3.30 -6.61
CA VAL A 181 2.91 2.56 -5.51
C VAL A 181 2.69 3.33 -4.23
N ASN A 182 2.15 2.67 -3.21
CA ASN A 182 1.89 3.32 -1.94
C ASN A 182 2.29 2.44 -0.75
N TRP A 183 2.87 3.09 0.26
CA TRP A 183 3.20 2.45 1.52
C TRP A 183 1.97 2.41 2.41
N GLY A 184 1.41 1.21 2.57
CA GLY A 184 0.15 1.02 3.30
C GLY A 184 0.24 1.40 4.76
N GLN A 185 -0.90 1.75 5.35
CA GLN A 185 -0.96 2.22 6.73
C GLN A 185 -1.99 1.46 7.54
N GLN A 186 -1.72 1.31 8.83
CA GLN A 186 -2.75 0.78 9.71
C GLN A 186 -3.82 1.83 9.94
N PRO A 187 -5.09 1.45 9.96
CA PRO A 187 -6.16 2.41 10.14
C PRO A 187 -6.17 3.01 11.56
N ASN A 188 -5.70 2.30 12.58
CA ASN A 188 -5.77 2.75 13.99
C ASN A 188 -4.37 3.09 14.53
N THR A 189 -3.66 4.05 13.92
CA THR A 189 -2.28 4.36 14.31
C THR A 189 -2.15 4.86 15.76
N ASP A 190 -3.24 5.30 16.40
CA ASP A 190 -3.33 5.59 17.83
C ASP A 190 -3.02 4.37 18.72
N LYS A 191 -3.34 3.16 18.22
CA LYS A 191 -3.10 1.89 18.94
C LYS A 191 -1.75 1.27 18.61
N ASN A 192 -1.15 1.61 17.46
CA ASN A 192 0.07 1.00 16.96
C ASN A 192 1.24 1.15 17.92
N LEU A 193 1.40 2.31 18.56
CA LEU A 193 2.47 2.54 19.54
C LEU A 193 2.45 1.56 20.71
N THR A 194 1.25 1.22 21.17
CA THR A 194 1.08 0.39 22.37
C THR A 194 1.22 -1.10 22.02
N LEU A 195 0.94 -1.46 20.77
CA LEU A 195 0.96 -2.84 20.28
C LEU A 195 2.25 -3.20 19.51
N GLY A 196 3.08 -2.21 19.19
CA GLY A 196 4.35 -2.40 18.47
C GLY A 196 4.17 -2.83 17.02
N TYR A 197 3.03 -2.49 16.40
CA TYR A 197 2.74 -2.88 15.03
C TYR A 197 3.34 -1.90 14.01
N THR A 198 4.02 -2.44 13.00
CA THR A 198 4.58 -1.72 11.84
C THR A 198 3.78 -2.05 10.59
N ALA A 199 3.62 -1.07 9.70
CA ALA A 199 2.88 -1.26 8.46
C ALA A 199 3.81 -1.74 7.34
N ASP A 200 4.12 -3.03 7.29
CA ASP A 200 5.17 -3.54 6.39
C ASP A 200 4.63 -4.10 5.06
N LEU A 201 3.69 -3.38 4.43
CA LEU A 201 3.13 -3.73 3.13
C LEU A 201 3.28 -2.60 2.11
N MET A 202 3.82 -2.96 0.95
CA MET A 202 3.80 -2.12 -0.23
C MET A 202 2.65 -2.54 -1.15
N PHE A 203 1.87 -1.56 -1.57
CA PHE A 203 0.76 -1.77 -2.49
C PHE A 203 1.10 -1.19 -3.86
N TYR A 204 0.90 -1.99 -4.90
CA TYR A 204 0.91 -1.56 -6.29
C TYR A 204 -0.49 -1.66 -6.84
N THR A 205 -0.93 -0.64 -7.56
CA THR A 205 -2.23 -0.66 -8.26
C THR A 205 -2.06 -0.08 -9.64
N ARG A 206 -2.45 -0.82 -10.68
CA ARG A 206 -2.57 -0.32 -12.04
C ARG A 206 -4.04 -0.31 -12.46
N HIS A 207 -4.53 0.87 -12.81
CA HIS A 207 -5.82 1.04 -13.48
C HIS A 207 -5.58 1.18 -14.97
N LYS A 208 -6.04 0.21 -15.76
CA LYS A 208 -5.83 0.18 -17.21
C LYS A 208 -7.17 0.18 -17.94
N ASN A 209 -7.37 1.14 -18.83
CA ASN A 209 -8.56 1.17 -19.67
C ASN A 209 -8.42 0.17 -20.82
N ILE A 210 -9.28 -0.84 -20.83
CA ILE A 210 -9.36 -1.82 -21.92
C ILE A 210 -10.28 -1.31 -23.04
N GLY A 211 -11.27 -0.49 -22.72
CA GLY A 211 -12.26 0.05 -23.65
C GLY A 211 -13.67 -0.52 -23.42
N ASN A 212 -14.67 0.04 -24.09
CA ASN A 212 -16.10 -0.31 -23.97
C ASN A 212 -16.58 -0.44 -22.50
N GLY A 213 -16.12 0.46 -21.62
CA GLY A 213 -16.48 0.45 -20.20
C GLY A 213 -15.75 -0.60 -19.35
N VAL A 214 -14.76 -1.32 -19.90
CA VAL A 214 -13.95 -2.30 -19.19
C VAL A 214 -12.65 -1.67 -18.68
N ILE A 215 -12.42 -1.81 -17.38
CA ILE A 215 -11.22 -1.35 -16.68
C ILE A 215 -10.57 -2.56 -16.03
N GLN A 216 -9.32 -2.83 -16.38
CA GLN A 216 -8.48 -3.79 -15.69
C GLN A 216 -7.86 -3.13 -14.46
N VAL A 217 -7.88 -3.86 -13.34
CA VAL A 217 -7.23 -3.46 -12.10
C VAL A 217 -6.25 -4.56 -11.71
N ASP A 218 -4.96 -4.26 -11.87
CA ASP A 218 -3.90 -5.15 -11.41
C ASP A 218 -3.36 -4.66 -10.08
N ASN A 219 -3.06 -5.61 -9.19
CA ASN A 219 -2.60 -5.31 -7.85
C ASN A 219 -1.39 -6.15 -7.46
N ILE A 220 -0.48 -5.57 -6.66
CA ILE A 220 0.52 -6.31 -5.90
C ILE A 220 0.43 -5.92 -4.43
N LEU A 221 0.47 -6.92 -3.55
CA LEU A 221 0.80 -6.75 -2.14
C LEU A 221 2.18 -7.37 -1.89
N HIS A 222 3.18 -6.56 -1.58
CA HIS A 222 4.52 -7.03 -1.20
C HIS A 222 4.75 -6.84 0.29
N ASN A 223 5.00 -7.93 1.00
CA ASN A 223 5.28 -7.92 2.42
C ASN A 223 6.79 -7.84 2.66
N PHE A 224 7.26 -6.68 3.11
CA PHE A 224 8.67 -6.45 3.43
C PHE A 224 8.96 -6.59 4.93
N GLY A 225 7.96 -6.99 5.72
CA GLY A 225 8.05 -7.17 7.17
C GLY A 225 8.17 -8.63 7.58
N GLN A 226 7.88 -8.89 8.86
CA GLN A 226 7.91 -10.23 9.45
C GLN A 226 6.52 -10.81 9.73
N GLN A 227 5.48 -9.97 9.70
CA GLN A 227 4.12 -10.36 10.04
C GLN A 227 3.46 -11.08 8.85
N ASP A 228 2.88 -12.25 9.10
CA ASP A 228 2.08 -12.97 8.11
C ASP A 228 0.69 -12.34 7.95
N PHE A 229 0.26 -12.16 6.70
CA PHE A 229 -1.12 -11.79 6.35
C PHE A 229 -1.88 -13.00 5.80
N THR A 230 -3.09 -13.22 6.32
CA THR A 230 -3.91 -14.42 6.05
C THR A 230 -5.24 -14.10 5.38
N PHE A 231 -5.58 -12.82 5.34
CA PHE A 231 -6.82 -12.29 4.81
C PHE A 231 -6.46 -11.11 3.90
N LEU A 232 -6.69 -11.25 2.61
CA LEU A 232 -6.43 -10.21 1.63
C LEU A 232 -7.77 -9.84 0.97
N ASP A 233 -8.19 -8.60 1.10
CA ASP A 233 -9.38 -8.08 0.45
C ASP A 233 -8.98 -7.28 -0.79
N VAL A 234 -9.25 -7.86 -1.96
CA VAL A 234 -8.76 -7.35 -3.25
C VAL A 234 -9.91 -7.44 -4.27
N PRO A 235 -10.81 -6.44 -4.33
CA PRO A 235 -10.83 -5.22 -3.50
C PRO A 235 -11.79 -5.29 -2.30
N TRP A 236 -11.48 -4.50 -1.27
CA TRP A 236 -12.47 -3.92 -0.36
C TRP A 236 -13.18 -2.77 -1.09
N GLY A 237 -14.51 -2.67 -0.94
CA GLY A 237 -15.25 -1.51 -1.42
C GLY A 237 -16.73 -1.78 -1.59
N GLY A 238 -17.27 -1.46 -2.76
CA GLY A 238 -18.68 -1.57 -3.11
C GLY A 238 -19.25 -0.25 -3.61
N VAL A 239 -20.57 -0.13 -3.68
CA VAL A 239 -21.23 0.96 -4.41
C VAL A 239 -22.11 1.82 -3.51
N ARG A 240 -22.35 3.05 -3.94
CA ARG A 240 -23.37 3.92 -3.37
C ARG A 240 -24.73 3.24 -3.51
N HIS A 241 -25.35 2.96 -2.37
CA HIS A 241 -26.61 2.20 -2.32
C HIS A 241 -27.73 2.90 -3.08
N SER A 242 -27.85 4.22 -2.93
CA SER A 242 -28.86 5.05 -3.59
C SER A 242 -28.69 5.13 -5.12
N SER A 243 -27.50 4.86 -5.66
CA SER A 243 -27.26 4.74 -7.10
C SER A 243 -27.53 3.33 -7.61
N MET A 244 -27.06 2.30 -6.89
CA MET A 244 -27.12 0.90 -7.32
C MET A 244 -27.48 -0.04 -6.16
N PRO A 245 -28.77 -0.13 -5.78
CA PRO A 245 -29.19 -0.88 -4.60
C PRO A 245 -29.37 -2.38 -4.86
N TYR A 246 -29.23 -2.86 -6.11
CA TYR A 246 -29.52 -4.25 -6.46
C TYR A 246 -28.24 -5.00 -6.84
N LEU A 247 -27.91 -6.02 -6.04
CA LEU A 247 -26.77 -6.91 -6.31
C LEU A 247 -27.23 -8.19 -7.00
N PHE A 248 -26.58 -8.52 -8.11
CA PHE A 248 -26.69 -9.77 -8.84
C PHE A 248 -25.40 -10.56 -8.70
N VAL A 249 -25.52 -11.84 -8.39
CA VAL A 249 -24.40 -12.77 -8.31
C VAL A 249 -24.54 -13.80 -9.41
N SER A 250 -23.45 -14.03 -10.15
CA SER A 250 -23.41 -15.07 -11.18
C SER A 250 -23.38 -16.47 -10.58
N ASN A 251 -24.04 -17.40 -11.26
CA ASN A 251 -23.95 -18.84 -11.03
C ASN A 251 -22.82 -19.42 -11.90
N GLU A 252 -22.39 -20.64 -11.62
CA GLU A 252 -21.30 -21.31 -12.35
C GLU A 252 -21.53 -21.43 -13.87
N ASP A 253 -22.79 -21.43 -14.32
CA ASP A 253 -23.20 -21.47 -15.72
C ASP A 253 -23.37 -20.09 -16.37
N ASN A 254 -22.94 -19.02 -15.68
CA ASN A 254 -23.10 -17.61 -16.05
C ASN A 254 -24.56 -17.11 -16.15
N SER A 255 -25.56 -17.90 -15.73
CA SER A 255 -26.83 -17.30 -15.28
C SER A 255 -26.58 -16.48 -14.01
N TYR A 256 -27.53 -15.67 -13.55
CA TYR A 256 -27.35 -14.85 -12.36
C TYR A 256 -28.63 -14.76 -11.54
N SER A 257 -28.48 -14.37 -10.28
CA SER A 257 -29.59 -14.24 -9.34
C SER A 257 -29.48 -12.96 -8.52
N LEU A 258 -30.58 -12.22 -8.47
CA LEU A 258 -30.75 -11.08 -7.57
C LEU A 258 -30.61 -11.56 -6.12
N GLN A 259 -29.74 -10.91 -5.35
CA GLN A 259 -29.57 -11.19 -3.94
C GLN A 259 -30.53 -10.34 -3.11
N THR A 260 -31.06 -10.94 -2.04
CA THR A 260 -31.91 -10.21 -1.10
C THR A 260 -31.08 -9.20 -0.30
N PRO A 261 -31.50 -7.92 -0.28
CA PRO A 261 -30.97 -6.90 0.63
C PRO A 261 -30.91 -7.38 2.08
N ALA A 262 -29.80 -7.09 2.76
CA ALA A 262 -29.70 -7.28 4.20
C ALA A 262 -28.50 -6.53 4.78
N SER A 263 -28.52 -6.31 6.09
CA SER A 263 -27.50 -5.52 6.79
C SER A 263 -26.14 -6.21 6.84
N PHE A 264 -25.10 -5.54 6.35
CA PHE A 264 -23.74 -6.08 6.35
C PHE A 264 -23.25 -6.44 7.77
N PRO A 265 -22.56 -7.59 7.96
CA PRO A 265 -22.30 -8.64 6.97
C PRO A 265 -23.42 -9.68 6.95
N VAL A 266 -23.95 -10.02 5.77
CA VAL A 266 -25.13 -10.91 5.70
C VAL A 266 -24.78 -12.32 5.24
N LYS A 267 -23.87 -12.46 4.27
CA LYS A 267 -23.68 -13.73 3.55
C LYS A 267 -22.28 -13.84 2.99
N GLU A 268 -21.69 -15.02 3.14
CA GLU A 268 -20.43 -15.42 2.53
C GLU A 268 -20.73 -16.50 1.48
N ILE A 269 -20.20 -16.35 0.27
CA ILE A 269 -20.21 -17.41 -0.74
C ILE A 269 -18.79 -17.66 -1.23
N SER A 270 -18.51 -18.89 -1.66
CA SER A 270 -17.23 -19.19 -2.31
C SER A 270 -17.20 -18.61 -3.72
N ILE A 271 -16.09 -18.00 -4.11
CA ILE A 271 -15.89 -17.53 -5.49
C ILE A 271 -15.91 -18.68 -6.51
N ALA A 272 -15.63 -19.93 -6.10
CA ALA A 272 -15.66 -21.08 -7.01
C ALA A 272 -17.09 -21.43 -7.46
N SER A 273 -18.08 -21.09 -6.63
CA SER A 273 -19.51 -21.34 -6.87
C SER A 273 -20.20 -20.26 -7.72
N THR A 274 -19.43 -19.33 -8.30
CA THR A 274 -19.94 -18.28 -9.19
C THR A 274 -19.43 -18.47 -10.61
N GLY A 275 -19.90 -17.63 -11.53
CA GLY A 275 -19.34 -17.48 -12.87
C GLY A 275 -18.06 -16.64 -12.93
N GLY A 276 -17.52 -16.20 -11.79
CA GLY A 276 -16.35 -15.31 -11.72
C GLY A 276 -16.69 -13.82 -11.78
N TRP A 277 -17.95 -13.46 -11.57
CA TRP A 277 -18.36 -12.05 -11.56
C TRP A 277 -19.60 -11.77 -10.71
N ILE A 278 -19.77 -10.52 -10.31
CA ILE A 278 -20.99 -9.97 -9.70
C ILE A 278 -21.34 -8.65 -10.41
N ALA A 279 -22.58 -8.18 -10.27
CA ALA A 279 -22.98 -6.88 -10.80
C ALA A 279 -23.93 -6.13 -9.85
N TYR A 280 -23.68 -4.84 -9.68
CA TYR A 280 -24.63 -3.92 -9.07
C TYR A 280 -25.44 -3.23 -10.15
N SER A 281 -26.73 -3.02 -9.93
CA SER A 281 -27.62 -2.35 -10.87
C SER A 281 -28.47 -1.30 -10.17
N SER A 282 -28.85 -0.28 -10.94
CA SER A 282 -29.85 0.70 -10.53
C SER A 282 -31.29 0.17 -10.60
N SER A 283 -31.53 -1.02 -11.21
CA SER A 283 -32.87 -1.61 -11.32
C SER A 283 -32.95 -3.03 -10.78
N GLN A 284 -34.11 -3.36 -10.19
CA GLN A 284 -34.34 -4.67 -9.56
C GLN A 284 -34.42 -5.81 -10.58
N ASP A 285 -34.85 -5.52 -11.80
CA ASP A 285 -34.93 -6.47 -12.91
C ASP A 285 -33.60 -6.57 -13.69
N GLY A 286 -32.60 -5.75 -13.35
CA GLY A 286 -31.28 -5.74 -13.98
C GLY A 286 -31.22 -5.01 -15.32
N ASN A 287 -32.32 -4.40 -15.79
CA ASN A 287 -32.40 -3.67 -17.05
C ASN A 287 -31.89 -2.22 -16.98
N GLY A 288 -31.41 -1.77 -15.82
CA GLY A 288 -30.85 -0.43 -15.62
C GLY A 288 -29.32 -0.40 -15.58
N PRO A 289 -28.71 0.79 -15.64
CA PRO A 289 -27.28 1.00 -15.54
C PRO A 289 -26.62 0.15 -14.46
N SER A 290 -25.52 -0.50 -14.82
CA SER A 290 -24.92 -1.55 -14.01
C SER A 290 -23.39 -1.49 -14.02
N MET A 291 -22.80 -1.83 -12.88
CA MET A 291 -21.36 -2.03 -12.74
C MET A 291 -21.07 -3.47 -12.30
N GLY A 292 -20.32 -4.19 -13.13
CA GLY A 292 -19.76 -5.50 -12.84
C GLY A 292 -18.40 -5.45 -12.16
N LEU A 293 -18.13 -6.46 -11.34
CA LEU A 293 -16.79 -6.79 -10.86
C LEU A 293 -16.46 -8.22 -11.25
N VAL A 294 -15.33 -8.40 -11.92
CA VAL A 294 -14.85 -9.69 -12.42
C VAL A 294 -13.62 -10.12 -11.64
N PHE A 295 -13.56 -11.39 -11.29
CA PHE A 295 -12.50 -11.97 -10.48
C PHE A 295 -12.28 -13.43 -10.85
N THR A 296 -11.06 -13.90 -10.57
CA THR A 296 -10.74 -15.31 -10.80
C THR A 296 -11.53 -16.23 -9.89
N ARG A 297 -11.93 -17.38 -10.43
CA ARG A 297 -12.50 -18.50 -9.68
C ARG A 297 -11.42 -19.46 -9.19
N ASP A 298 -10.17 -19.26 -9.60
CA ASP A 298 -9.07 -20.12 -9.23
C ASP A 298 -8.86 -20.12 -7.70
N GLN A 299 -8.74 -21.32 -7.16
CA GLN A 299 -8.52 -21.59 -5.74
C GLN A 299 -7.11 -22.15 -5.50
N SER A 300 -6.27 -22.27 -6.54
CA SER A 300 -4.93 -22.84 -6.47
C SER A 300 -4.01 -22.03 -5.54
N ALA A 301 -4.16 -20.70 -5.52
CA ALA A 301 -3.45 -19.83 -4.60
C ALA A 301 -4.12 -19.71 -3.22
N GLY A 302 -5.17 -20.50 -2.94
CA GLY A 302 -5.92 -20.51 -1.67
C GLY A 302 -7.40 -20.17 -1.85
N PRO A 303 -8.25 -20.48 -0.84
CA PRO A 303 -9.69 -20.23 -0.92
C PRO A 303 -10.02 -18.74 -1.06
N GLY A 304 -11.07 -18.42 -1.80
CA GLY A 304 -11.66 -17.09 -1.86
C GLY A 304 -13.16 -17.07 -1.63
N VAL A 305 -13.63 -15.97 -1.06
CA VAL A 305 -15.04 -15.75 -0.76
C VAL A 305 -15.47 -14.33 -1.10
N ILE A 306 -16.76 -14.14 -1.31
CA ILE A 306 -17.39 -12.84 -1.48
C ILE A 306 -18.31 -12.63 -0.28
N ARG A 307 -18.20 -11.47 0.36
CA ARG A 307 -19.16 -11.01 1.35
C ARG A 307 -19.74 -9.68 0.91
N TRP A 308 -21.02 -9.49 1.19
CA TRP A 308 -21.70 -8.24 0.87
C TRP A 308 -22.78 -7.93 1.88
N GLY A 309 -23.31 -6.71 1.77
CA GLY A 309 -24.47 -6.27 2.51
C GLY A 309 -24.65 -4.77 2.48
N GLU A 310 -25.80 -4.33 2.94
CA GLU A 310 -26.16 -2.94 3.03
C GLU A 310 -25.68 -2.37 4.36
N ALA A 311 -24.98 -1.24 4.29
CA ALA A 311 -24.69 -0.41 5.45
C ALA A 311 -25.43 0.90 5.26
N ILE A 312 -26.72 0.91 5.58
CA ILE A 312 -27.64 2.05 5.36
C ILE A 312 -28.16 2.68 6.67
N ALA A 313 -27.67 2.20 7.81
CA ALA A 313 -28.01 2.78 9.11
C ALA A 313 -27.28 4.12 9.34
N ASN A 314 -27.91 5.02 10.11
CA ASN A 314 -27.36 6.34 10.49
C ASN A 314 -26.99 7.23 9.30
N ASP A 315 -27.82 7.27 8.25
CA ASP A 315 -27.60 8.05 7.02
C ASP A 315 -26.39 7.57 6.17
N ARG A 316 -25.89 6.35 6.40
CA ARG A 316 -24.93 5.72 5.49
C ARG A 316 -25.64 5.31 4.20
N ASP A 317 -24.90 5.34 3.09
CA ASP A 317 -25.44 5.08 1.75
C ASP A 317 -24.47 4.18 0.99
N PHE A 318 -24.22 2.99 1.54
CA PHE A 318 -23.18 2.07 1.07
C PHE A 318 -23.71 0.64 0.97
N TYR A 319 -23.60 0.06 -0.21
CA TYR A 319 -23.67 -1.37 -0.43
C TYR A 319 -22.25 -1.96 -0.45
N VAL A 320 -21.87 -2.58 0.65
CA VAL A 320 -20.50 -3.07 0.93
C VAL A 320 -20.20 -4.35 0.16
N LEU A 321 -18.93 -4.50 -0.23
CA LEU A 321 -18.30 -5.67 -0.80
C LEU A 321 -16.96 -5.94 -0.11
N GLU A 322 -16.74 -7.20 0.28
CA GLU A 322 -15.41 -7.76 0.51
C GLU A 322 -15.19 -8.88 -0.53
N LEU A 323 -14.14 -8.78 -1.33
CA LEU A 323 -13.64 -9.84 -2.20
C LEU A 323 -12.38 -10.44 -1.58
N ILE A 324 -12.60 -11.43 -0.73
CA ILE A 324 -11.57 -11.94 0.18
C ILE A 324 -10.82 -13.10 -0.49
N ARG A 325 -9.51 -13.13 -0.25
CA ARG A 325 -8.60 -14.23 -0.57
C ARG A 325 -7.85 -14.65 0.69
N PHE A 326 -7.80 -15.96 0.91
CA PHE A 326 -7.08 -16.62 1.99
C PHE A 326 -5.89 -17.37 1.41
N PRO A 327 -4.73 -16.72 1.24
CA PRO A 327 -3.64 -17.27 0.47
C PRO A 327 -3.06 -18.56 1.06
N GLN A 328 -2.84 -19.55 0.20
CA GLN A 328 -2.21 -20.81 0.59
C GLN A 328 -0.76 -20.55 1.01
N GLY A 329 -0.47 -20.76 2.30
CA GLY A 329 0.86 -20.51 2.86
C GLY A 329 1.12 -19.05 3.26
N ASN A 330 0.05 -18.26 3.41
CA ASN A 330 0.04 -16.86 3.84
C ASN A 330 0.83 -15.91 2.91
N LEU A 331 0.53 -14.61 3.00
CA LEU A 331 1.45 -13.58 2.53
C LEU A 331 2.47 -13.31 3.64
N SER A 332 3.48 -14.18 3.72
CA SER A 332 4.59 -14.08 4.68
C SER A 332 5.62 -13.03 4.28
N GLY A 333 6.47 -12.65 5.24
CA GLY A 333 7.60 -11.75 5.03
C GLY A 333 8.46 -12.13 3.83
N GLY A 334 8.82 -11.13 3.03
CA GLY A 334 9.59 -11.25 1.80
C GLY A 334 8.83 -11.77 0.58
N LYS A 335 7.52 -12.03 0.67
CA LYS A 335 6.72 -12.53 -0.46
C LYS A 335 5.84 -11.45 -1.05
N SER A 336 5.43 -11.66 -2.29
CA SER A 336 4.40 -10.86 -2.95
C SER A 336 3.24 -11.70 -3.43
N MET A 337 2.08 -11.08 -3.56
CA MET A 337 0.94 -11.65 -4.29
C MET A 337 0.43 -10.67 -5.31
N GLN A 338 0.12 -11.19 -6.50
CA GLN A 338 -0.45 -10.44 -7.61
C GLN A 338 -1.87 -10.86 -7.89
N PHE A 339 -2.68 -9.90 -8.33
CA PHE A 339 -4.08 -10.08 -8.64
C PHE A 339 -4.40 -9.32 -9.92
N ARG A 340 -5.31 -9.87 -10.72
CA ARG A 340 -6.01 -9.15 -11.79
C ARG A 340 -7.50 -9.29 -11.58
N THR A 341 -8.18 -8.14 -11.53
CA THR A 341 -9.63 -8.03 -11.49
C THR A 341 -10.09 -7.03 -12.54
N PHE A 342 -11.40 -6.97 -12.80
CA PHE A 342 -11.95 -5.98 -13.73
C PHE A 342 -13.17 -5.29 -13.12
N MET A 343 -13.32 -4.01 -13.46
CA MET A 343 -14.56 -3.26 -13.32
C MET A 343 -15.19 -3.12 -14.72
N VAL A 344 -16.50 -3.35 -14.84
CA VAL A 344 -17.20 -3.35 -16.13
C VAL A 344 -18.44 -2.47 -16.03
N LEU A 345 -18.53 -1.41 -16.82
CA LEU A 345 -19.72 -0.57 -16.92
C LEU A 345 -20.61 -0.99 -18.09
N GLY A 346 -21.93 -0.93 -17.88
CA GLY A 346 -22.89 -1.24 -18.92
C GLY A 346 -24.29 -0.75 -18.64
N SER A 347 -25.12 -0.79 -19.67
CA SER A 347 -26.52 -0.32 -19.62
C SER A 347 -27.44 -1.23 -18.80
N SER A 348 -27.05 -2.49 -18.57
CA SER A 348 -27.82 -3.52 -17.87
C SER A 348 -26.89 -4.62 -17.33
N VAL A 349 -27.41 -5.50 -16.47
CA VAL A 349 -26.70 -6.69 -15.98
C VAL A 349 -26.36 -7.64 -17.14
N ASP A 350 -27.27 -7.77 -18.12
CA ASP A 350 -27.03 -8.59 -19.32
C ASP A 350 -25.97 -7.99 -20.25
N ASP A 351 -25.91 -6.65 -20.37
CA ASP A 351 -24.83 -5.96 -21.11
C ASP A 351 -23.47 -6.18 -20.42
N VAL A 352 -23.40 -5.97 -19.10
CA VAL A 352 -22.20 -6.27 -18.31
C VAL A 352 -21.77 -7.72 -18.49
N LYS A 353 -22.70 -8.68 -18.35
CA LYS A 353 -22.43 -10.10 -18.57
C LYS A 353 -21.91 -10.37 -19.99
N SER A 354 -22.53 -9.79 -21.01
CA SER A 354 -22.12 -10.01 -22.41
C SER A 354 -20.68 -9.50 -22.64
N LYS A 355 -20.36 -8.30 -22.15
CA LYS A 355 -18.98 -7.74 -22.20
C LYS A 355 -17.95 -8.65 -21.54
N ILE A 356 -18.30 -9.23 -20.40
CA ILE A 356 -17.44 -10.18 -19.66
C ILE A 356 -17.16 -11.42 -20.51
N LEU A 357 -18.20 -12.08 -20.99
CA LEU A 357 -18.09 -13.35 -21.71
C LEU A 357 -17.48 -13.18 -23.12
N ASP A 358 -17.87 -12.15 -23.85
CA ASP A 358 -17.37 -11.89 -25.20
C ASP A 358 -15.87 -11.54 -25.20
N SER A 359 -15.39 -10.94 -24.11
CA SER A 359 -13.97 -10.58 -23.93
C SER A 359 -13.18 -11.60 -23.11
N GLY A 360 -13.82 -12.66 -22.62
CA GLY A 360 -13.20 -13.72 -21.80
C GLY A 360 -12.57 -13.22 -20.50
N LEU A 361 -13.11 -12.16 -19.89
CA LEU A 361 -12.49 -11.48 -18.75
C LEU A 361 -12.33 -12.40 -17.53
N GLU A 362 -13.23 -13.37 -17.36
CA GLU A 362 -13.13 -14.36 -16.28
C GLU A 362 -11.88 -15.25 -16.39
N GLY A 363 -11.39 -15.48 -17.60
CA GLY A 363 -10.17 -16.25 -17.87
C GLY A 363 -8.90 -15.41 -17.73
N GLU A 364 -9.01 -14.10 -17.89
CA GLU A 364 -7.91 -13.15 -17.73
C GLU A 364 -7.69 -12.78 -16.26
N ALA A 365 -8.73 -12.83 -15.43
CA ALA A 365 -8.61 -12.56 -14.01
C ALA A 365 -7.79 -13.66 -13.32
N PHE A 366 -6.84 -13.29 -12.47
CA PHE A 366 -5.95 -14.24 -11.79
C PHE A 366 -5.59 -13.82 -10.36
N ILE A 367 -5.03 -14.79 -9.66
CA ILE A 367 -4.30 -14.62 -8.41
C ILE A 367 -3.03 -15.48 -8.51
N THR A 368 -1.88 -14.92 -8.16
CA THR A 368 -0.62 -15.68 -8.15
C THR A 368 0.32 -15.19 -7.08
N ALA A 369 1.11 -16.10 -6.50
CA ALA A 369 2.23 -15.72 -5.68
C ALA A 369 3.33 -15.16 -6.60
N ASN A 370 3.68 -13.89 -6.44
CA ASN A 370 4.83 -13.32 -7.11
C ASN A 370 6.06 -13.56 -6.22
N ASN A 371 6.89 -14.52 -6.65
CA ASN A 371 8.15 -14.85 -6.02
C ASN A 371 9.31 -14.56 -6.98
N ASN A 372 9.26 -13.41 -7.66
CA ASN A 372 10.36 -12.98 -8.51
C ASN A 372 11.67 -13.08 -7.72
N THR A 373 12.70 -13.62 -8.36
CA THR A 373 14.06 -13.57 -7.85
C THR A 373 14.72 -12.28 -8.32
N LYS A 374 15.78 -11.86 -7.64
CA LYS A 374 16.51 -10.63 -7.96
C LYS A 374 17.02 -10.57 -9.40
N ASP A 375 17.42 -11.69 -9.99
CA ASP A 375 17.86 -11.75 -11.39
C ASP A 375 16.73 -11.58 -12.42
N GLN A 376 15.47 -11.54 -11.97
CA GLN A 376 14.30 -11.26 -12.80
C GLN A 376 13.87 -9.79 -12.71
N THR A 377 14.58 -8.97 -11.95
CA THR A 377 14.35 -7.53 -11.85
C THR A 377 15.37 -6.75 -12.68
N THR A 378 15.07 -5.49 -12.94
CA THR A 378 15.95 -4.59 -13.67
C THR A 378 16.70 -3.71 -12.67
N ASP A 379 18.02 -3.64 -12.79
CA ASP A 379 18.84 -2.70 -12.02
C ASP A 379 18.47 -1.25 -12.36
N ILE A 380 18.36 -0.43 -11.32
CA ILE A 380 18.40 1.03 -11.39
C ILE A 380 19.66 1.51 -10.70
N HIS A 381 20.41 2.35 -11.40
CA HIS A 381 21.68 2.88 -10.93
C HIS A 381 21.53 4.36 -10.57
N TYR A 382 21.99 4.74 -9.39
CA TYR A 382 21.89 6.08 -8.85
C TYR A 382 23.25 6.67 -8.52
N GLN A 383 23.44 7.93 -8.89
CA GLN A 383 24.45 8.80 -8.31
C GLN A 383 23.84 9.51 -7.10
N VAL A 384 24.56 9.50 -5.99
CA VAL A 384 24.13 10.10 -4.72
C VAL A 384 25.09 11.22 -4.34
N THR A 385 24.58 12.45 -4.31
CA THR A 385 25.36 13.61 -3.89
C THR A 385 24.83 14.15 -2.56
N SER A 386 25.70 14.74 -1.75
CA SER A 386 25.31 15.40 -0.50
C SER A 386 25.44 16.91 -0.62
N SER A 387 24.40 17.64 -0.23
CA SER A 387 24.37 19.10 -0.14
C SER A 387 23.89 19.52 1.25
N GLY A 388 24.82 19.95 2.11
CA GLY A 388 24.51 20.27 3.51
C GLY A 388 24.06 19.03 4.27
N SER A 389 22.84 19.06 4.82
CA SER A 389 22.22 17.96 5.57
C SER A 389 21.24 17.12 4.73
N LYS A 390 21.32 17.19 3.40
CA LYS A 390 20.46 16.45 2.47
C LYS A 390 21.27 15.70 1.41
N PHE A 391 20.74 14.56 0.98
CA PHE A 391 21.11 13.83 -0.21
C PHE A 391 20.27 14.27 -1.40
N GLU A 392 20.88 14.34 -2.57
CA GLU A 392 20.21 14.37 -3.87
C GLU A 392 20.52 13.07 -4.59
N VAL A 393 19.50 12.50 -5.22
CA VAL A 393 19.59 11.21 -5.92
C VAL A 393 19.19 11.43 -7.37
N SER A 394 20.03 10.96 -8.29
CA SER A 394 19.76 11.04 -9.73
C SER A 394 20.14 9.74 -10.42
N GLU A 395 19.32 9.28 -11.36
CA GLU A 395 19.63 8.08 -12.14
C GLU A 395 20.85 8.31 -13.04
N THR A 396 21.65 7.26 -13.19
CA THR A 396 22.92 7.28 -13.91
C THR A 396 23.20 5.92 -14.56
N THR A 397 24.35 5.79 -15.19
CA THR A 397 24.86 4.51 -15.70
C THR A 397 25.56 3.73 -14.59
N GLN A 398 25.60 2.39 -14.68
CA GLN A 398 26.35 1.51 -13.77
C GLN A 398 27.79 2.00 -13.48
N ALA A 399 28.50 2.51 -14.49
CA ALA A 399 29.89 2.97 -14.32
C ALA A 399 30.06 4.18 -13.37
N ASN A 400 28.98 4.94 -13.14
CA ASN A 400 28.97 6.16 -12.35
C ASN A 400 28.07 6.03 -11.10
N SER A 401 27.62 4.83 -10.76
CA SER A 401 26.63 4.61 -9.71
C SER A 401 27.28 4.50 -8.33
N ASP A 402 26.74 5.22 -7.37
CA ASP A 402 27.05 5.09 -5.94
C ASP A 402 26.11 4.09 -5.26
N LEU A 403 24.90 3.93 -5.81
CA LEU A 403 23.87 3.03 -5.31
C LEU A 403 23.22 2.30 -6.49
N THR A 404 23.07 0.98 -6.39
CA THR A 404 22.31 0.17 -7.36
C THR A 404 21.21 -0.56 -6.61
N LEU A 405 19.99 -0.48 -7.14
CA LEU A 405 18.78 -1.06 -6.57
C LEU A 405 18.02 -1.83 -7.64
N GLU A 406 17.13 -2.72 -7.23
CA GLU A 406 16.21 -3.38 -8.13
C GLU A 406 14.95 -2.54 -8.34
N ALA A 407 14.47 -2.44 -9.56
CA ALA A 407 13.30 -1.62 -9.90
C ALA A 407 12.01 -2.10 -9.22
N THR A 408 11.84 -3.42 -9.08
CA THR A 408 10.59 -4.05 -8.69
C THR A 408 10.79 -4.99 -7.49
N PRO A 409 9.74 -5.26 -6.69
CA PRO A 409 9.88 -6.14 -5.53
C PRO A 409 10.21 -7.57 -5.97
N PHE A 410 11.11 -8.20 -5.22
CA PHE A 410 11.52 -9.59 -5.39
C PHE A 410 11.53 -10.29 -4.03
N GLN A 411 11.81 -11.59 -4.01
CA GLN A 411 11.76 -12.36 -2.78
C GLN A 411 12.75 -11.84 -1.71
N ASN A 412 12.24 -11.54 -0.52
CA ASN A 412 12.96 -10.96 0.63
C ASN A 412 13.51 -9.55 0.40
N SER A 413 13.03 -8.84 -0.62
CA SER A 413 13.47 -7.48 -0.88
C SER A 413 12.91 -6.48 0.13
N LEU A 414 13.68 -5.44 0.43
CA LEU A 414 13.29 -4.30 1.25
C LEU A 414 13.16 -3.05 0.37
N PRO A 415 12.08 -2.25 0.51
CA PRO A 415 11.96 -1.00 -0.21
C PRO A 415 13.02 0.00 0.30
N VAL A 416 13.70 0.68 -0.60
CA VAL A 416 14.65 1.75 -0.27
C VAL A 416 14.01 3.07 -0.67
N CYS A 417 13.84 3.97 0.30
CA CYS A 417 13.21 5.27 0.09
C CYS A 417 14.16 6.41 0.41
N LEU A 418 14.04 7.51 -0.34
CA LEU A 418 14.47 8.83 0.08
C LEU A 418 13.35 9.46 0.91
N ILE A 419 13.62 9.75 2.19
CA ILE A 419 12.63 10.26 3.15
C ILE A 419 13.06 11.64 3.61
N GLU A 420 12.20 12.64 3.46
CA GLU A 420 12.46 14.00 3.94
C GLU A 420 11.93 14.23 5.35
N GLY A 421 12.77 14.80 6.22
CA GLY A 421 12.41 15.18 7.59
C GLY A 421 12.05 16.66 7.72
N ALA A 422 11.18 16.97 8.69
CA ALA A 422 10.81 18.34 9.06
C ALA A 422 11.97 19.13 9.71
N ASP A 423 13.02 18.44 10.12
CA ASP A 423 14.27 19.04 10.62
C ASP A 423 15.17 19.59 9.49
N GLY A 424 14.73 19.49 8.24
CA GLY A 424 15.47 19.95 7.06
C GLY A 424 16.51 18.95 6.55
N THR A 425 16.55 17.73 7.11
CA THR A 425 17.39 16.63 6.63
C THR A 425 16.61 15.70 5.69
N ASN A 426 17.32 14.76 5.04
CA ASN A 426 16.69 13.59 4.42
C ASN A 426 17.58 12.35 4.62
N ARG A 427 17.01 11.16 4.42
CA ARG A 427 17.73 9.88 4.53
C ARG A 427 17.39 8.96 3.37
N ILE A 428 18.37 8.22 2.88
CA ILE A 428 18.15 7.09 1.95
C ILE A 428 18.19 5.82 2.78
N THR A 429 17.06 5.16 2.98
CA THR A 429 16.98 4.06 3.95
C THR A 429 15.89 3.04 3.63
N THR A 430 16.06 1.83 4.15
CA THR A 430 15.00 0.80 4.23
C THR A 430 14.10 0.95 5.45
N ASP A 431 14.46 1.80 6.41
CA ASP A 431 13.65 2.10 7.59
C ASP A 431 12.67 3.23 7.29
N LEU A 432 11.43 2.87 6.92
CA LEU A 432 10.39 3.86 6.59
C LEU A 432 9.94 4.70 7.80
N TYR A 433 10.34 4.31 9.01
CA TYR A 433 10.07 4.98 10.29
C TYR A 433 11.29 5.77 10.81
N THR A 434 12.28 6.05 9.97
CA THR A 434 13.57 6.58 10.42
C THR A 434 13.52 7.90 11.20
N TYR A 435 12.47 8.71 11.00
CA TYR A 435 12.25 9.97 11.72
C TYR A 435 11.36 9.83 12.96
N SER A 436 10.53 8.80 13.03
CA SER A 436 9.60 8.59 14.16
C SER A 436 9.06 7.16 14.20
N SER A 437 8.76 6.67 15.40
CA SER A 437 8.03 5.42 15.60
C SER A 437 6.56 5.51 15.17
N PHE A 438 6.06 6.70 14.89
CA PHE A 438 4.73 6.90 14.31
C PHE A 438 4.82 6.84 12.79
N PRO A 439 3.84 6.21 12.12
CA PRO A 439 3.80 6.26 10.67
C PRO A 439 3.62 7.69 10.14
N TYR A 440 2.95 8.55 10.93
CA TYR A 440 2.92 9.98 10.70
C TYR A 440 2.64 10.74 11.99
N ASP A 441 3.51 11.70 12.26
CA ASP A 441 3.41 12.71 13.32
C ASP A 441 4.02 14.05 12.86
N ARG A 442 4.10 14.24 11.54
CA ARG A 442 4.73 15.39 10.84
C ARG A 442 6.24 15.50 10.97
N THR A 443 6.93 14.53 11.58
CA THR A 443 8.41 14.52 11.60
C THR A 443 8.99 14.09 10.25
N ALA A 444 8.41 13.07 9.62
CA ALA A 444 8.62 12.75 8.22
C ALA A 444 7.58 13.47 7.36
N LEU A 445 8.03 14.07 6.26
CA LEU A 445 7.21 14.89 5.36
C LEU A 445 6.90 14.20 4.04
N SER A 446 7.83 13.41 3.50
CA SER A 446 7.65 12.74 2.21
C SER A 446 8.48 11.46 2.14
N TRP A 447 8.03 10.52 1.30
CA TRP A 447 8.72 9.27 0.98
C TRP A 447 8.75 9.13 -0.54
N LYS A 448 9.91 8.86 -1.10
CA LYS A 448 10.08 8.56 -2.52
C LYS A 448 10.80 7.23 -2.67
N LEU A 449 10.18 6.28 -3.36
CA LEU A 449 10.79 4.99 -3.64
C LEU A 449 11.97 5.17 -4.62
N LEU A 450 13.08 4.51 -4.31
CA LEU A 450 14.24 4.43 -5.21
C LEU A 450 14.41 3.02 -5.78
N GLY A 451 13.74 2.01 -5.22
CA GLY A 451 13.81 0.62 -5.64
C GLY A 451 13.91 -0.30 -4.44
N TYR A 452 14.49 -1.47 -4.65
CA TYR A 452 14.53 -2.56 -3.70
C TYR A 452 15.94 -3.11 -3.49
N SER A 453 16.22 -3.59 -2.27
CA SER A 453 17.51 -4.17 -1.90
C SER A 453 17.32 -5.46 -1.09
N GLU A 454 18.25 -6.41 -1.23
CA GLU A 454 18.32 -7.62 -0.39
C GLU A 454 18.75 -7.32 1.04
N GLN A 455 19.44 -6.19 1.23
CA GLN A 455 20.04 -5.81 2.51
C GLN A 455 19.50 -4.45 2.94
N ALA A 456 19.45 -4.25 4.26
CA ALA A 456 19.12 -2.96 4.82
C ALA A 456 20.07 -1.87 4.28
N VAL A 457 19.51 -0.73 3.92
CA VAL A 457 20.24 0.44 3.43
C VAL A 457 20.03 1.57 4.42
N ASN A 458 21.07 2.34 4.73
CA ASN A 458 20.96 3.55 5.53
C ASN A 458 22.10 4.51 5.21
N PHE A 459 21.80 5.61 4.51
CA PHE A 459 22.71 6.73 4.28
C PHE A 459 22.33 7.85 5.27
N ASP A 460 23.30 8.30 6.05
CA ASP A 460 23.16 9.42 7.00
C ASP A 460 24.16 10.53 6.64
N VAL A 461 23.72 11.78 6.68
CA VAL A 461 24.52 12.94 6.30
C VAL A 461 25.59 13.29 7.35
N LEU A 462 25.54 12.64 8.52
CA LEU A 462 26.61 12.71 9.53
C LEU A 462 27.90 11.96 9.16
N GLY A 463 27.96 11.40 7.96
CA GLY A 463 29.19 10.95 7.33
C GLY A 463 28.84 10.01 6.20
N ILE A 464 29.43 10.24 5.02
CA ILE A 464 29.47 9.23 3.96
C ILE A 464 30.21 8.02 4.57
N SER A 465 29.47 7.07 5.15
CA SER A 465 30.01 5.74 5.35
C SER A 465 30.00 5.09 3.97
N GLU A 466 31.08 5.35 3.24
CA GLU A 466 31.55 4.40 2.25
C GLU A 466 31.59 3.03 2.96
N GLN A 467 30.91 2.05 2.34
CA GLN A 467 30.88 0.61 2.61
C GLN A 467 29.43 0.10 2.82
N VAL A 468 29.01 -0.77 1.89
CA VAL A 468 28.25 -2.01 2.17
C VAL A 468 28.35 -2.36 3.65
N ILE A 469 27.22 -2.57 4.34
CA ILE A 469 27.17 -2.91 5.78
C ILE A 469 27.95 -4.21 6.03
N ASN A 470 29.26 -4.09 6.12
CA ASN A 470 30.11 -5.01 6.85
C ASN A 470 29.85 -4.67 8.31
N LYS A 471 29.02 -5.50 8.97
CA LYS A 471 28.88 -5.64 10.43
C LYS A 471 29.56 -4.51 11.23
N THR A 472 28.80 -3.56 11.75
CA THR A 472 29.30 -2.70 12.83
C THR A 472 29.62 -3.58 14.04
N ASP A 473 30.91 -3.79 14.25
CA ASP A 473 31.44 -4.75 15.20
C ASP A 473 31.35 -4.16 16.63
N PHE A 474 30.20 -4.34 17.30
CA PHE A 474 29.98 -3.83 18.66
C PHE A 474 30.97 -4.44 19.65
N LYS A 475 31.46 -3.67 20.63
CA LYS A 475 32.44 -4.14 21.63
C LYS A 475 31.74 -4.55 22.92
N VAL A 476 32.22 -5.63 23.54
CA VAL A 476 31.79 -6.09 24.87
C VAL A 476 33.04 -6.29 25.72
N TYR A 477 33.14 -5.57 26.83
CA TYR A 477 34.28 -5.68 27.75
C TYR A 477 33.91 -5.37 29.20
N PRO A 478 34.61 -5.93 30.20
CA PRO A 478 35.61 -6.97 30.04
C PRO A 478 34.98 -8.30 29.59
N ASN A 479 35.75 -9.11 28.88
CA ASN A 479 35.40 -10.49 28.56
C ASN A 479 36.68 -11.32 28.60
N PRO A 480 36.90 -12.22 29.59
CA PRO A 480 35.94 -12.66 30.62
C PRO A 480 35.51 -11.57 31.62
N VAL A 481 34.33 -11.74 32.23
CA VAL A 481 33.72 -10.80 33.19
C VAL A 481 33.41 -11.47 34.53
N GLU A 482 33.55 -10.73 35.64
CA GLU A 482 33.13 -11.18 36.98
C GLU A 482 31.70 -10.75 37.33
N SER A 483 31.37 -9.46 37.11
CA SER A 483 30.10 -8.87 37.53
C SER A 483 29.46 -7.91 36.52
N ILE A 484 30.19 -6.97 35.92
CA ILE A 484 29.60 -5.93 35.06
C ILE A 484 30.30 -5.91 33.71
N ILE A 485 29.53 -5.89 32.63
CA ILE A 485 30.03 -5.63 31.27
C ILE A 485 29.64 -4.21 30.82
N THR A 486 30.48 -3.65 29.96
CA THR A 486 30.19 -2.50 29.12
C THR A 486 30.02 -2.96 27.69
N ILE A 487 28.96 -2.49 27.04
CA ILE A 487 28.71 -2.73 25.62
C ILE A 487 28.76 -1.37 24.92
N GLN A 488 29.55 -1.28 23.86
CA GLN A 488 29.83 -0.03 23.15
C GLN A 488 29.74 -0.21 21.63
N GLY A 489 29.32 0.84 20.93
CA GLY A 489 29.34 0.90 19.46
C GLY A 489 27.95 0.90 18.83
N PHE A 490 26.95 1.40 19.55
CA PHE A 490 25.59 1.57 19.03
C PHE A 490 25.33 3.04 18.70
N ALA A 491 25.02 3.36 17.45
CA ALA A 491 24.61 4.71 17.07
C ALA A 491 23.09 4.93 17.27
N ASN A 492 22.31 3.85 17.32
CA ASN A 492 20.84 3.86 17.32
C ASN A 492 20.26 2.98 18.44
N LEU A 493 18.95 3.13 18.70
CA LEU A 493 18.16 2.26 19.58
C LEU A 493 18.38 0.78 19.22
N THR A 494 19.02 0.04 20.12
CA THR A 494 19.43 -1.34 19.89
C THR A 494 18.87 -2.26 20.97
N VAL A 495 18.21 -3.33 20.55
CA VAL A 495 17.82 -4.42 21.45
C VAL A 495 19.04 -5.30 21.70
N VAL A 496 19.35 -5.51 22.98
CA VAL A 496 20.41 -6.41 23.43
C VAL A 496 19.80 -7.55 24.23
N ASP A 497 19.99 -8.76 23.71
CA ASP A 497 19.55 -9.99 24.33
C ASP A 497 20.74 -10.80 24.85
N LEU A 498 20.62 -11.38 26.04
CA LEU A 498 21.59 -12.30 26.63
C LEU A 498 21.01 -13.70 26.68
N TYR A 499 21.74 -14.68 26.17
CA TYR A 499 21.37 -16.09 26.11
C TYR A 499 22.30 -16.96 26.94
N ASP A 500 21.77 -18.03 27.54
CA ASP A 500 22.59 -19.14 28.04
C ASP A 500 23.05 -20.08 26.91
N ILE A 501 23.87 -21.09 27.26
CA ILE A 501 24.39 -22.08 26.29
C ILE A 501 23.29 -22.94 25.65
N ASN A 502 22.10 -23.01 26.24
CA ASN A 502 20.97 -23.75 25.72
C ASN A 502 20.05 -22.87 24.86
N GLY A 503 20.42 -21.60 24.63
CA GLY A 503 19.63 -20.65 23.82
C GLY A 503 18.45 -20.04 24.58
N ARG A 504 18.38 -20.15 25.91
CA ARG A 504 17.35 -19.48 26.70
C ARG A 504 17.73 -18.01 26.91
N ILE A 505 16.79 -17.10 26.64
CA ILE A 505 16.93 -15.68 26.95
C ILE A 505 16.92 -15.47 28.47
N LEU A 506 17.95 -14.80 28.97
CA LEU A 506 18.13 -14.44 30.38
C LEU A 506 17.88 -12.95 30.63
N LEU A 507 18.12 -12.10 29.62
CA LEU A 507 17.92 -10.66 29.68
C LEU A 507 17.61 -10.14 28.28
N SER A 508 16.73 -9.14 28.20
CA SER A 508 16.50 -8.33 27.00
C SER A 508 16.42 -6.86 27.43
N LYS A 509 17.19 -5.98 26.80
CA LYS A 509 17.28 -4.56 27.16
C LYS A 509 17.43 -3.70 25.92
N ILE A 510 16.70 -2.58 25.90
CA ILE A 510 16.85 -1.56 24.86
C ILE A 510 17.92 -0.55 25.30
N ILE A 511 18.88 -0.29 24.41
CA ILE A 511 19.97 0.67 24.64
C ILE A 511 19.81 1.83 23.66
N SER A 512 19.78 3.05 24.19
CA SER A 512 19.67 4.29 23.40
C SER A 512 20.95 5.13 23.37
N ASN A 513 22.00 4.68 24.06
CA ASN A 513 23.27 5.40 24.20
C ASN A 513 24.41 4.65 23.50
N GLU A 514 25.47 5.35 23.09
CA GLU A 514 26.66 4.75 22.46
C GLU A 514 27.37 3.70 23.31
N SER A 515 27.16 3.74 24.63
CA SER A 515 27.71 2.83 25.61
C SER A 515 26.72 2.60 26.75
N GLU A 516 26.61 1.36 27.22
CA GLU A 516 25.74 0.97 28.34
C GLU A 516 26.41 -0.10 29.20
N THR A 517 26.07 -0.14 30.49
CA THR A 517 26.52 -1.21 31.40
C THR A 517 25.41 -2.19 31.74
N ILE A 518 25.78 -3.46 31.90
CA ILE A 518 24.87 -4.53 32.32
C ILE A 518 25.48 -5.28 33.51
N ASP A 519 24.73 -5.38 34.60
CA ASP A 519 25.09 -6.16 35.78
C ASP A 519 24.68 -7.63 35.61
N LEU A 520 25.69 -8.50 35.61
CA LEU A 520 25.63 -9.95 35.47
C LEU A 520 26.05 -10.66 36.77
N SER A 521 26.15 -9.93 37.90
CA SER A 521 26.53 -10.46 39.22
C SER A 521 25.59 -11.56 39.72
N HIS A 522 24.40 -11.71 39.13
CA HIS A 522 23.45 -12.77 39.46
C HIS A 522 23.67 -14.08 38.67
N LEU A 523 24.50 -14.09 37.62
CA LEU A 523 24.75 -15.27 36.77
C LEU A 523 25.81 -16.21 37.35
N LYS A 524 25.80 -17.49 36.98
CA LYS A 524 26.84 -18.46 37.40
C LYS A 524 28.05 -18.39 36.45
N SER A 525 29.20 -18.91 36.86
CA SER A 525 30.35 -19.07 35.95
C SER A 525 29.96 -19.93 34.75
N GLY A 526 30.23 -19.47 33.53
CA GLY A 526 29.77 -20.14 32.32
C GLY A 526 29.95 -19.32 31.04
N THR A 527 29.59 -19.92 29.91
CA THR A 527 29.55 -19.25 28.60
C THR A 527 28.14 -18.78 28.30
N TYR A 528 28.03 -17.53 27.84
CA TYR A 528 26.80 -16.85 27.46
C TYR A 528 26.97 -16.21 26.09
N TYR A 529 25.87 -15.81 25.46
CA TYR A 529 25.90 -15.12 24.18
C TYR A 529 25.10 -13.83 24.25
N LEU A 530 25.70 -12.72 23.86
CA LEU A 530 25.04 -11.43 23.73
C LEU A 530 24.70 -11.22 22.25
N LYS A 531 23.42 -11.01 21.92
CA LYS A 531 22.94 -10.77 20.56
C LYS A 531 22.36 -9.36 20.45
N THR A 532 22.66 -8.71 19.34
CA THR A 532 22.12 -7.41 18.94
C THR A 532 21.66 -7.48 17.49
N ASN A 533 21.01 -6.42 17.00
CA ASN A 533 20.75 -6.23 15.56
C ASN A 533 22.05 -6.18 14.73
N SER A 534 23.19 -5.82 15.34
CA SER A 534 24.51 -5.75 14.69
C SER A 534 25.31 -7.08 14.71
N GLY A 535 24.87 -8.10 15.46
CA GLY A 535 25.52 -9.42 15.49
C GLY A 535 25.45 -10.12 16.86
N ALA A 536 26.31 -11.13 17.08
CA ALA A 536 26.40 -11.83 18.37
C ALA A 536 27.85 -11.95 18.85
N LYS A 537 28.07 -11.81 20.17
CA LYS A 537 29.37 -12.02 20.82
C LYS A 537 29.25 -12.99 21.99
N GLN A 538 30.21 -13.91 22.06
CA GLN A 538 30.36 -14.82 23.20
C GLN A 538 30.85 -14.04 24.41
N LEU A 539 30.28 -14.31 25.58
CA LEU A 539 30.65 -13.75 26.86
C LEU A 539 31.01 -14.86 27.84
N ILE A 540 32.16 -14.76 28.50
CA ILE A 540 32.62 -15.72 29.51
C ILE A 540 32.48 -15.07 30.89
N VAL A 541 31.56 -15.58 31.71
CA VAL A 541 31.43 -15.18 33.12
C VAL A 541 32.35 -16.07 33.96
N LYS A 542 33.28 -15.46 34.70
CA LYS A 542 34.25 -16.15 35.56
C LYS A 542 34.11 -15.61 36.98
N LYS A 543 33.60 -16.43 37.89
CA LYS A 543 33.53 -16.19 39.34
C LYS A 543 34.37 -17.19 40.11
#